data_AF-A0A2R6MAG3-F1
#
_entry.id   AF-A0A2R6MAG3-F1
#
_cell.length_a   1.000
_cell.length_b   1.000
_cell.length_c   1.000
_cell.angle_alpha   90.00
_cell.angle_beta   90.00
_cell.angle_gamma   90.00
#
_symmetry.space_group_name_H-M   'P 1'
#
loop_
_entity.id
_entity.type
_entity.pdbx_description
1 polymer ?
#
loop_
_entity_poly.entity_id
_entity_poly.type
_entity_poly.pdbx_seq_one_letter_code
_entity_poly.pdbx_strand_id
1 'polypeptide(L)'
;MLPSMVAFGEATITVSVTVANTGEDTEVVPTVTLFEDGDELESVRGPEFPLAGETQEAFEFDVEVPADATSYGISVADTGDVREQRSS
;
A
#
# COMPACT_ATOMS: atom_id res chain seq x y z
N MET A 1 16.46 18.34 -11.29
CA MET A 1 15.04 18.56 -10.99
C MET A 1 14.71 17.57 -9.88
N LEU A 2 14.69 18.03 -8.62
CA LEU A 2 14.27 17.18 -7.49
C LEU A 2 12.74 17.06 -7.56
N PRO A 3 12.14 15.90 -7.21
CA PRO A 3 10.69 15.79 -7.19
C PRO A 3 10.13 16.87 -6.26
N SER A 4 9.11 17.59 -6.74
CA SER A 4 8.38 18.56 -5.91
C SER A 4 7.86 17.81 -4.69
N MET A 5 8.38 18.17 -3.52
CA MET A 5 7.80 17.79 -2.24
C MET A 5 6.40 18.41 -2.23
N VAL A 6 5.37 17.58 -2.45
CA VAL A 6 3.98 18.01 -2.30
C VAL A 6 3.81 18.32 -0.82
N ALA A 7 3.62 19.59 -0.48
CA ALA A 7 3.11 19.93 0.84
C ALA A 7 1.68 19.39 0.89
N PHE A 8 1.47 18.31 1.64
CA PHE A 8 0.13 17.82 1.89
C PHE A 8 -0.49 18.79 2.89
N GLY A 9 -1.30 19.75 2.43
CA GLY A 9 -2.47 20.10 3.23
C GLY A 9 -3.34 18.84 3.36
N GLU A 10 -4.36 18.83 4.22
CA GLU A 10 -5.31 17.70 4.26
C GLU A 10 -5.72 17.32 2.83
N ALA A 11 -5.32 16.12 2.40
CA ALA A 11 -5.41 15.71 1.00
C ALA A 11 -5.65 14.20 0.91
N THR A 12 -6.38 13.80 -0.11
CA THR A 12 -6.46 12.39 -0.52
C THR A 12 -5.44 12.15 -1.61
N ILE A 13 -4.57 11.16 -1.43
CA ILE A 13 -3.67 10.67 -2.47
C ILE A 13 -4.13 9.30 -2.96
N THR A 14 -4.01 9.08 -4.26
CA THR A 14 -4.18 7.74 -4.85
C THR A 14 -2.82 7.07 -4.91
N VAL A 15 -2.72 5.91 -4.26
CA VAL A 15 -1.50 5.11 -4.20
C VAL A 15 -1.64 3.94 -5.16
N SER A 16 -0.84 3.95 -6.22
CA SER A 16 -0.75 2.84 -7.19
C SER A 16 0.48 1.99 -6.89
N VAL A 17 0.29 0.71 -6.64
CA VAL A 17 1.37 -0.23 -6.34
C VAL A 17 1.29 -1.40 -7.31
N THR A 18 2.44 -1.86 -7.75
CA THR A 18 2.58 -3.01 -8.63
C THR A 18 3.45 -4.06 -7.94
N VAL A 19 2.95 -5.28 -7.82
CA VAL A 19 3.62 -6.38 -7.14
C VAL A 19 3.79 -7.53 -8.12
N ALA A 20 5.02 -8.01 -8.25
CA ALA A 20 5.34 -9.21 -9.03
C ALA A 20 5.63 -10.37 -8.08
N ASN A 21 4.89 -11.46 -8.22
CA ASN A 21 5.09 -12.68 -7.47
C ASN A 21 5.87 -13.68 -8.31
N THR A 22 7.05 -14.08 -7.82
CA THR A 22 7.90 -15.11 -8.46
C THR A 22 7.84 -16.45 -7.73
N GLY A 23 6.93 -16.60 -6.76
CA GLY A 23 6.72 -17.81 -5.97
C GLY A 23 5.36 -18.47 -6.26
N GLU A 24 4.83 -19.17 -5.26
CA GLU A 24 3.50 -19.78 -5.29
C GLU A 24 2.38 -18.73 -5.06
N ASP A 25 1.13 -19.11 -5.32
CA ASP A 25 -0.03 -18.26 -5.07
C ASP A 25 -0.05 -17.73 -3.63
N THR A 26 -0.29 -16.42 -3.47
CA THR A 26 -0.35 -15.78 -2.16
C THR A 26 -1.40 -14.68 -2.10
N GLU A 27 -1.68 -14.17 -0.91
CA GLU A 27 -2.49 -12.97 -0.66
C GLU A 27 -1.59 -11.92 -0.01
N VAL A 28 -1.54 -10.74 -0.62
CA VAL A 28 -0.69 -9.64 -0.15
C VAL A 28 -1.54 -8.48 0.32
N VAL A 29 -0.97 -7.69 1.23
CA VAL A 29 -1.58 -6.46 1.73
C VAL A 29 -0.59 -5.31 1.71
N PRO A 30 -0.94 -4.18 1.10
CA PRO A 30 -0.16 -2.96 1.19
C PRO A 30 -0.48 -2.18 2.46
N THR A 31 0.52 -1.47 2.98
CA THR A 31 0.35 -0.51 4.06
C THR A 31 1.11 0.76 3.73
N VAL A 32 0.44 1.90 3.86
CA VAL A 32 1.05 3.23 3.74
C VAL A 32 1.22 3.77 5.14
N THR A 33 2.46 4.05 5.53
CA THR A 33 2.78 4.70 6.81
C THR A 33 3.13 6.16 6.54
N LEU A 34 2.50 7.07 7.28
CA LEU A 34 2.67 8.51 7.16
C LEU A 34 3.54 9.00 8.32
N PHE A 35 4.45 9.94 8.03
CA PHE A 35 5.44 10.40 9.00
C PHE A 35 5.50 11.94 9.09
N GLU A 36 5.73 12.45 10.30
CA GLU A 36 6.10 13.83 10.61
C GLU A 36 7.52 13.83 11.20
N ASP A 37 8.46 14.53 10.56
CA ASP A 37 9.84 14.66 11.06
C ASP A 37 10.56 13.33 11.41
N GLY A 38 10.10 12.23 10.81
CA GLY A 38 10.63 10.87 11.01
C GLY A 38 9.88 10.03 12.04
N ASP A 39 8.92 10.61 12.76
CA ASP A 39 8.01 9.90 13.65
C ASP A 39 6.77 9.43 12.89
N GLU A 40 6.31 8.20 13.17
CA GLU A 40 5.09 7.67 12.58
C GLU A 40 3.85 8.39 13.15
N LEU A 41 3.02 8.93 12.26
CA LEU A 41 1.73 9.52 12.60
C LEU A 41 0.62 8.47 12.55
N GLU A 42 0.51 7.80 11.40
CA GLU A 42 -0.59 6.88 11.08
C GLU A 42 -0.13 5.85 10.05
N SER A 43 -0.71 4.66 10.13
CA SER A 43 -0.57 3.62 9.11
C SER A 43 -1.93 3.23 8.54
N VAL A 44 -2.12 3.40 7.24
CA VAL A 44 -3.32 3.04 6.50
C VAL A 44 -3.11 1.71 5.79
N ARG A 45 -3.85 0.70 6.22
CA ARG A 45 -3.86 -0.63 5.61
C ARG A 45 -4.76 -0.61 4.38
N GLY A 46 -4.20 -0.93 3.21
CA GLY A 46 -4.98 -1.08 1.99
C GLY A 46 -5.70 -2.43 1.91
N PRO A 47 -6.38 -2.72 0.79
CA PRO A 47 -7.10 -3.97 0.61
C PRO A 47 -6.14 -5.17 0.48
N GLU A 48 -6.53 -6.30 1.05
CA GLU A 48 -5.93 -7.60 0.72
C GLU A 48 -6.30 -7.96 -0.73
N PHE A 49 -5.34 -8.49 -1.49
CA PHE A 49 -5.64 -9.02 -2.82
C PHE A 49 -4.84 -10.29 -3.12
N PRO A 50 -5.48 -11.27 -3.80
CA PRO A 50 -4.79 -12.47 -4.24
C PRO A 50 -3.82 -12.13 -5.38
N LEU A 51 -2.64 -12.75 -5.34
CA LEU A 51 -1.60 -12.61 -6.33
C LEU A 51 -1.08 -13.99 -6.73
N ALA A 52 -1.48 -14.43 -7.93
CA ALA A 52 -1.10 -15.73 -8.46
C ALA A 52 0.43 -15.83 -8.65
N GLY A 53 0.95 -17.05 -8.54
CA GLY A 53 2.34 -17.36 -8.80
C GLY A 53 2.75 -16.99 -10.22
N GLU A 54 3.99 -16.50 -10.36
CA GLU A 54 4.58 -16.09 -11.65
C GLU A 54 3.82 -14.97 -12.38
N THR A 55 3.02 -14.18 -11.65
CA THR A 55 2.27 -13.05 -12.20
C THR A 55 2.66 -11.70 -11.60
N GLN A 56 2.19 -10.63 -12.23
CA GLN A 56 2.31 -9.27 -11.72
C GLN A 56 0.95 -8.61 -11.78
N GLU A 57 0.53 -8.01 -10.68
CA GLU A 57 -0.71 -7.26 -10.59
C GLU A 57 -0.45 -5.84 -10.09
N ALA A 58 -1.34 -4.93 -10.49
CA ALA A 58 -1.36 -3.57 -10.00
C ALA A 58 -2.68 -3.30 -9.29
N PHE A 59 -2.62 -2.54 -8.22
CA PHE A 59 -3.80 -2.10 -7.49
C PHE A 59 -3.64 -0.65 -7.07
N GLU A 60 -4.77 0.00 -6.84
CA GLU A 60 -4.85 1.39 -6.45
C GLU A 60 -5.79 1.52 -5.26
N PHE A 61 -5.43 2.38 -4.31
CA PHE A 61 -6.29 2.75 -3.20
C PHE A 61 -6.01 4.17 -2.75
N ASP A 62 -7.02 4.81 -2.18
CA ASP A 62 -6.93 6.17 -1.69
C ASP A 62 -6.51 6.20 -0.22
N VAL A 63 -5.66 7.17 0.12
CA VAL A 63 -5.18 7.41 1.48
C VAL A 63 -5.43 8.87 1.83
N GLU A 64 -6.06 9.10 2.97
CA GLU A 64 -6.18 10.43 3.56
C GLU A 64 -4.86 10.79 4.24
N VAL A 65 -4.30 11.94 3.88
CA VAL A 65 -3.02 12.43 4.38
C VAL A 65 -3.30 13.64 5.28
N PRO A 66 -2.96 13.60 6.58
CA PRO A 66 -3.12 14.72 7.47
C PRO A 66 -2.15 15.85 7.09
N ALA A 67 -2.50 17.08 7.42
CA ALA A 67 -1.70 18.26 7.06
C ALA A 67 -0.27 18.26 7.63
N ASP A 68 -0.07 17.53 8.73
CA ASP A 68 1.20 17.46 9.45
C ASP A 68 2.14 16.38 8.85
N ALA A 69 1.65 15.54 7.92
CA ALA A 69 2.47 14.53 7.26
C ALA A 69 3.47 15.17 6.28
N THR A 70 4.75 14.86 6.47
CA THR A 70 5.87 15.37 5.66
C THR A 70 6.45 14.33 4.70
N SER A 71 6.21 13.04 4.98
CA SER A 71 6.67 11.93 4.15
C SER A 71 5.79 10.68 4.35
N TYR A 72 5.96 9.70 3.47
CA TYR A 72 5.26 8.42 3.56
C TYR A 72 6.19 7.26 3.16
N GLY A 73 5.89 6.08 3.68
CA GLY A 73 6.49 4.81 3.30
C GLY A 73 5.42 3.84 2.83
N ILE A 74 5.72 3.05 1.80
CA ILE A 74 4.85 1.98 1.32
C ILE A 74 5.53 0.65 1.62
N SER A 75 4.80 -0.25 2.27
CA SER A 75 5.21 -1.62 2.49
C SER A 75 4.16 -2.57 1.92
N VAL A 76 4.61 -3.76 1.51
CA VAL A 76 3.74 -4.85 1.07
C VAL A 76 4.12 -6.07 1.89
N ALA A 77 3.13 -6.68 2.53
CA ALA A 77 3.30 -7.87 3.32
C ALA A 77 2.53 -9.04 2.70
N ASP A 78 3.17 -10.20 2.68
CA ASP A 78 2.50 -11.48 2.48
C ASP A 78 1.66 -11.80 3.72
N THR A 79 0.39 -12.19 3.53
CA THR A 79 -0.54 -12.46 4.64
C THR A 79 -0.56 -13.92 5.07
N GLY A 80 0.20 -14.79 4.40
CA GLY A 80 0.47 -16.17 4.79
C GLY A 80 -0.44 -17.22 4.17
N ASP A 81 -1.62 -16.88 3.64
CA ASP A 81 -2.54 -17.83 3.00
C ASP A 81 -3.49 -17.15 2.00
N VAL A 82 -3.68 -17.75 0.82
CA VAL A 82 -4.82 -17.41 -0.05
C VAL A 82 -6.08 -17.94 0.63
N ARG A 83 -6.93 -17.07 1.17
CA ARG A 83 -8.24 -17.51 1.66
C ARG A 83 -9.03 -18.01 0.46
N GLU A 84 -9.19 -19.34 0.34
CA GLU A 84 -10.11 -19.94 -0.61
C GLU A 84 -11.48 -19.30 -0.40
N GLN A 85 -11.92 -18.40 -1.29
CA GLN A 85 -13.32 -17.98 -1.36
C GLN A 85 -14.15 -19.20 -1.78
N ARG A 86 -14.48 -20.06 -0.80
CA ARG A 86 -15.47 -21.11 -0.98
C ARG A 86 -16.83 -20.45 -1.12
N SER A 87 -17.22 -20.17 -2.36
CA SER A 87 -18.61 -20.00 -2.75
C SER A 87 -19.41 -21.22 -2.27
N SER A 88 -20.33 -21.02 -1.32
CA SER A 88 -21.41 -21.98 -1.04
C SER A 88 -22.56 -21.80 -1.99
#